data_AF-A0A0P7DNL5-F1
#
_entry.id   AF-A0A0P7DNL5-F1
#
_cell.length_a   1.000
_cell.length_b   1.000
_cell.length_c   1.000
_cell.angle_alpha   90.00
_cell.angle_beta   90.00
_cell.angle_gamma   90.00
#
_symmetry.space_group_name_H-M   'P 1'
#
loop_
_entity.id
_entity.type
_entity.pdbx_description
1 polymer ?
#
loop_
_entity_poly.entity_id
_entity_poly.type
_entity_poly.pdbx_seq_one_letter_code
_entity_poly.pdbx_strand_id
1 'polypeptide(L)'
;MSESQLSLSEGDIAREIETLILQRIAQVSQKRIALETGCSESTVSRWNDGEYQRWAKVLAMLGLRVVPQTAVVVTAEYLSALETMARIGLKAEKKRPGPLGWD
;
A
#
# COMPACT_ATOMS: atom_id res chain seq x y z
N MET A 1 -5.22 -22.11 17.68
CA MET A 1 -5.73 -20.72 17.75
C MET A 1 -5.77 -20.22 16.32
N SER A 2 -6.94 -20.34 15.70
CA SER A 2 -7.15 -20.08 14.27
C SER A 2 -6.94 -18.61 13.95
N GLU A 3 -5.89 -18.29 13.20
CA GLU A 3 -5.82 -17.03 12.46
C GLU A 3 -6.96 -17.06 11.44
N SER A 4 -8.07 -16.42 11.79
CA SER A 4 -9.21 -16.26 10.89
C SER A 4 -8.73 -15.52 9.64
N GLN A 5 -8.87 -16.18 8.51
CA GLN A 5 -8.56 -15.69 7.17
C GLN A 5 -9.30 -14.37 6.91
N LEU A 6 -8.63 -13.24 7.15
CA LEU A 6 -8.97 -11.95 6.55
C LEU A 6 -8.12 -11.76 5.29
N SER A 7 -7.96 -12.81 4.48
CA SER A 7 -7.41 -12.64 3.14
C SER A 7 -8.41 -11.79 2.37
N LEU A 8 -8.06 -10.53 2.11
CA LEU A 8 -8.82 -9.65 1.24
C LEU A 8 -9.14 -10.41 -0.06
N SER A 9 -10.40 -10.41 -0.48
CA SER A 9 -10.75 -11.02 -1.75
C SER A 9 -10.06 -10.25 -2.88
N GLU A 10 -9.81 -10.89 -4.02
CA GLU A 10 -9.27 -10.22 -5.21
C GLU A 10 -10.13 -9.01 -5.60
N GLY A 11 -11.44 -9.08 -5.37
CA GLY A 11 -12.38 -7.98 -5.58
C GLY A 11 -12.24 -6.82 -4.60
N ASP A 12 -11.78 -7.07 -3.37
CA ASP A 12 -11.47 -6.00 -2.41
C ASP A 12 -10.17 -5.31 -2.80
N ILE A 13 -9.13 -6.09 -3.15
CA ILE A 13 -7.84 -5.57 -3.61
C ILE A 13 -8.02 -4.72 -4.88
N ALA A 14 -8.82 -5.19 -5.84
CA ALA A 14 -9.12 -4.44 -7.05
C ALA A 14 -9.80 -3.09 -6.73
N ARG A 15 -10.74 -3.05 -5.78
CA ARG A 15 -11.40 -1.81 -5.36
C ARG A 15 -10.44 -0.83 -4.67
N GLU A 16 -9.52 -1.33 -3.85
CA GLU A 16 -8.48 -0.51 -3.24
C GLU A 16 -7.55 0.10 -4.29
N ILE A 17 -7.09 -0.71 -5.25
CA ILE A 17 -6.24 -0.26 -6.36
C ILE A 17 -6.97 0.79 -7.21
N GLU A 18 -8.21 0.54 -7.59
CA GLU A 18 -9.03 1.48 -8.36
C GLU A 18 -9.19 2.81 -7.61
N THR A 19 -9.52 2.76 -6.33
CA THR A 19 -9.67 3.95 -5.48
C THR A 19 -8.37 4.77 -5.45
N LEU A 20 -7.23 4.10 -5.29
CA LEU A 20 -5.93 4.77 -5.27
C LEU A 20 -5.61 5.40 -6.63
N ILE A 21 -5.89 4.70 -7.74
CA ILE A 21 -5.68 5.22 -9.09
C ILE A 21 -6.52 6.50 -9.30
N LEU A 22 -7.82 6.45 -9.00
CA LEU A 22 -8.73 7.59 -9.18
C LEU A 22 -8.34 8.79 -8.31
N GLN A 23 -7.96 8.57 -7.06
CA GLN A 23 -7.46 9.63 -6.17
C GLN A 23 -6.21 10.31 -6.75
N ARG A 24 -5.30 9.54 -7.36
CA ARG A 24 -4.07 10.07 -7.95
C ARG A 24 -4.31 10.79 -9.27
N ILE A 25 -5.24 10.31 -10.09
CA ILE A 25 -5.66 11.02 -11.30
C ILE A 25 -6.34 12.34 -10.93
N ALA A 26 -7.10 12.42 -9.85
CA ALA A 26 -7.65 13.72 -9.42
C ALA A 26 -6.54 14.73 -9.05
N GLN A 27 -5.37 14.26 -8.60
CA GLN A 27 -4.21 15.10 -8.27
C GLN A 27 -3.34 15.42 -9.50
N VAL A 28 -3.35 14.57 -10.52
CA VAL A 28 -2.51 14.69 -11.73
C VAL A 28 -3.39 15.07 -12.91
N SER A 29 -3.09 16.17 -13.61
CA SER A 29 -3.95 16.58 -14.74
C SER A 29 -4.04 15.49 -15.83
N GLN A 30 -5.24 15.25 -16.33
CA GLN A 30 -5.48 14.30 -17.45
C GLN A 30 -4.63 14.66 -18.68
N LYS A 31 -4.40 15.95 -18.91
CA LYS A 31 -3.49 16.46 -19.94
C LYS A 31 -2.06 15.95 -19.80
N ARG A 32 -1.54 15.91 -18.57
CA ARG A 32 -0.20 15.36 -18.31
C ARG A 32 -0.17 13.86 -18.56
N ILE A 33 -1.20 13.14 -18.13
CA ILE A 33 -1.31 11.69 -18.40
C ILE A 33 -1.34 11.44 -19.92
N ALA A 34 -2.14 12.19 -20.67
CA ALA A 34 -2.25 12.09 -22.12
C ALA A 34 -0.90 12.30 -22.82
N LEU A 35 -0.15 13.34 -22.42
CA LEU A 35 1.18 13.64 -22.94
C LEU A 35 2.16 12.48 -22.70
N GLU A 36 2.26 11.97 -21.47
CA GLU A 36 3.23 10.92 -21.10
C GLU A 36 2.86 9.54 -21.66
N THR A 37 1.57 9.27 -21.84
CA THR A 37 1.08 8.00 -22.39
C THR A 37 0.98 8.01 -23.92
N GLY A 38 1.29 9.14 -24.57
CA GLY A 38 1.14 9.29 -26.02
C GLY A 38 -0.32 9.22 -26.51
N CYS A 39 -1.28 9.41 -25.62
CA CYS A 39 -2.72 9.35 -25.92
C CYS A 39 -3.31 10.76 -26.04
N SER A 40 -4.50 10.88 -26.64
CA SER A 40 -5.26 12.14 -26.60
C SER A 40 -5.91 12.36 -25.23
N GLU A 41 -6.15 13.62 -24.85
CA GLU A 41 -6.90 13.96 -23.63
C GLU A 41 -8.30 13.31 -23.62
N SER A 42 -8.94 13.21 -24.79
CA SER A 42 -10.22 12.52 -24.96
C SER A 42 -10.14 11.02 -24.67
N THR A 43 -9.03 10.37 -25.01
CA THR A 43 -8.81 8.94 -24.71
C THR A 43 -8.65 8.74 -23.21
N VAL A 44 -7.84 9.58 -22.55
CA VAL A 44 -7.66 9.55 -21.10
C VAL A 44 -8.96 9.85 -20.35
N SER A 45 -9.77 10.78 -20.86
CA SER A 45 -11.10 11.06 -20.29
C SER A 45 -12.00 9.83 -20.32
N ARG A 46 -11.99 9.05 -21.41
CA ARG A 46 -12.78 7.81 -21.53
C ARG A 46 -12.31 6.71 -20.57
N TRP A 47 -11.07 6.75 -20.10
CA TRP A 47 -10.61 5.76 -19.12
C TRP A 47 -11.33 5.86 -17.78
N ASN A 48 -11.85 7.05 -17.44
CA ASN A 48 -12.68 7.23 -16.25
C ASN A 48 -13.97 6.39 -16.31
N ASP A 49 -14.41 5.99 -17.50
CA ASP A 49 -15.59 5.15 -17.72
C ASP A 49 -15.25 3.65 -17.55
N GLY A 50 -14.55 3.33 -16.46
CA GLY A 50 -14.32 1.96 -16.00
C GLY A 50 -13.07 1.25 -16.56
N GLU A 51 -12.20 1.90 -17.33
CA GLU A 51 -10.93 1.26 -17.73
C GLU A 51 -9.99 1.08 -16.53
N TYR A 52 -9.93 2.06 -15.63
CA TYR A 52 -9.13 1.94 -14.41
C TYR A 52 -9.59 0.78 -13.51
N GLN A 53 -10.89 0.52 -13.46
CA GLN A 53 -11.43 -0.66 -12.78
C GLN A 53 -10.94 -1.96 -13.42
N ARG A 54 -10.92 -2.04 -14.76
CA ARG A 54 -10.42 -3.22 -15.46
C ARG A 54 -8.94 -3.45 -15.17
N TRP A 55 -8.14 -2.39 -15.20
CA TRP A 55 -6.72 -2.48 -14.85
C TRP A 55 -6.52 -2.92 -13.39
N ALA A 56 -7.30 -2.37 -12.47
CA ALA A 56 -7.24 -2.75 -11.06
C ALA A 56 -7.57 -4.24 -10.84
N LYS A 57 -8.56 -4.78 -11.55
CA LYS A 57 -8.88 -6.22 -11.55
C LYS A 57 -7.75 -7.06 -12.11
N VAL A 58 -7.13 -6.63 -13.22
CA VAL A 58 -5.97 -7.33 -13.81
C VAL A 58 -4.82 -7.35 -12.81
N LEU A 59 -4.49 -6.22 -12.18
CA LEU A 59 -3.41 -6.14 -11.20
C LEU A 59 -3.67 -7.03 -9.99
N ALA A 60 -4.90 -7.02 -9.46
CA ALA A 60 -5.29 -7.90 -8.37
C ALA A 60 -5.16 -9.39 -8.73
N MET A 61 -5.63 -9.79 -9.91
CA MET A 61 -5.51 -11.17 -10.41
C MET A 61 -4.05 -11.61 -10.59
N LEU A 62 -3.18 -10.70 -11.04
CA LEU A 62 -1.75 -10.95 -11.15
C LEU A 62 -1.02 -10.99 -9.79
N GLY A 63 -1.74 -10.81 -8.67
CA GLY A 63 -1.15 -10.75 -7.33
C GLY A 63 -0.32 -9.49 -7.08
N LEU A 64 -0.50 -8.45 -7.89
CA LEU A 64 0.23 -7.19 -7.78
C LEU A 64 -0.53 -6.21 -6.89
N ARG A 65 0.22 -5.50 -6.05
CA ARG A 65 -0.30 -4.39 -5.25
C ARG A 65 0.25 -3.07 -5.77
N VAL A 66 -0.62 -2.07 -5.82
CA VAL A 66 -0.25 -0.69 -6.14
C VAL A 66 -0.16 0.10 -4.84
N VAL A 67 0.93 0.81 -4.65
CA VAL A 67 1.15 1.70 -3.50
C VAL A 67 1.67 3.05 -3.98
N PRO A 68 1.46 4.13 -3.21
CA PRO A 68 2.13 5.40 -3.46
C PRO A 68 3.65 5.24 -3.56
N GLN A 69 4.30 6.03 -4.42
CA GLN A 69 5.77 6.07 -4.50
C GLN A 69 6.44 6.50 -3.18
N THR A 70 5.74 7.22 -2.33
CA THR A 70 6.22 7.64 -1.00
C THR A 70 6.10 6.53 0.06
N ALA A 71 5.46 5.40 -0.26
CA ALA A 71 5.28 4.31 0.68
C ALA A 71 6.58 3.52 0.85
N VAL A 72 6.92 3.18 2.08
CA VAL A 72 7.98 2.22 2.38
C VAL A 72 7.37 0.83 2.33
N VAL A 73 7.90 -0.03 1.45
CA VAL A 73 7.46 -1.42 1.30
C VAL A 73 8.47 -2.30 2.01
N VAL A 74 7.98 -3.12 2.94
CA VAL A 74 8.77 -4.10 3.70
C VAL A 74 8.15 -5.47 3.54
N THR A 75 8.95 -6.52 3.70
CA THR A 75 8.43 -7.89 3.75
C THR A 75 7.73 -8.13 5.09
N ALA A 76 6.84 -9.11 5.13
CA ALA A 76 6.15 -9.48 6.36
C ALA A 76 7.14 -9.95 7.44
N GLU A 77 8.18 -10.68 7.05
CA GLU A 77 9.22 -11.17 7.95
C GLU A 77 10.02 -10.01 8.55
N TYR A 78 10.40 -9.02 7.73
CA TYR A 78 11.12 -7.85 8.21
C TYR A 78 10.29 -7.05 9.21
N LEU A 79 9.00 -6.83 8.91
CA LEU A 79 8.10 -6.12 9.82
C LEU A 79 7.95 -6.87 11.15
N SER A 80 7.72 -8.19 11.10
CA SER A 80 7.59 -9.03 12.29
C SER A 80 8.86 -9.03 13.15
N ALA A 81 10.03 -9.11 12.51
CA ALA A 81 11.32 -9.01 13.20
C ALA A 81 11.48 -7.64 13.87
N LEU A 82 11.16 -6.55 13.18
CA LEU A 82 11.22 -5.20 13.72
C LEU A 82 10.29 -5.02 14.92
N GLU A 83 9.04 -5.50 14.83
CA GLU A 83 8.08 -5.46 15.94
C GLU A 83 8.57 -6.23 17.16
N THR A 84 9.19 -7.40 16.93
CA THR A 84 9.78 -8.22 17.99
C THR A 84 10.92 -7.48 18.69
N MET A 85 11.84 -6.92 17.91
CA MET A 85 12.98 -6.16 18.44
C MET A 85 12.52 -4.90 19.18
N ALA A 86 11.56 -4.16 18.64
CA ALA A 86 10.97 -3.00 19.30
C ALA A 86 10.34 -3.39 20.65
N ARG A 87 9.59 -4.51 20.71
CA ARG A 87 9.00 -5.02 21.95
C ARG A 87 10.05 -5.39 22.99
N ILE A 88 11.16 -6.01 22.57
CA ILE A 88 12.28 -6.36 23.45
C ILE A 88 12.92 -5.08 24.00
N GLY A 89 13.24 -4.11 23.13
CA GLY A 89 13.83 -2.83 23.52
C GLY A 89 12.95 -2.05 24.50
N LEU A 90 11.65 -1.94 24.23
CA LEU A 90 10.69 -1.28 25.14
C LEU A 90 10.58 -1.99 26.49
N LYS A 91 10.68 -3.32 26.54
CA LYS A 91 10.74 -4.07 27.80
C LYS A 91 12.03 -3.82 28.56
N ALA A 92 13.16 -3.75 27.86
CA ALA A 92 14.47 -3.47 28.45
C ALA A 92 14.49 -2.05 29.06
N GLU A 93 13.98 -1.05 28.35
CA GLU A 93 13.93 0.33 28.85
C GLU A 93 13.05 0.46 30.10
N LYS A 94 11.90 -0.21 30.15
CA LYS A 94 11.06 -0.25 31.37
C LYS A 94 11.77 -0.87 32.57
N LYS A 95 12.70 -1.77 32.34
CA LYS A 95 13.52 -2.42 33.37
C LYS A 95 14.87 -1.74 33.57
N ARG A 96 15.09 -0.61 32.90
CA ARG A 96 16.35 0.12 33.01
C ARG A 96 16.52 0.53 34.47
N PRO A 97 17.60 0.10 35.14
CA PRO A 97 17.86 0.54 36.49
C PRO A 97 18.02 2.06 36.49
N GLY A 98 17.56 2.71 37.55
CA GLY A 98 17.76 4.14 37.75
C GLY A 98 19.25 4.52 37.71
N PRO A 99 19.58 5.82 37.56
CA PRO A 99 20.96 6.25 37.63
C PRO A 99 21.46 5.94 39.04
N LEU A 100 22.36 4.95 39.13
CA LEU A 100 22.91 4.31 40.34
C LEU A 100 22.02 3.20 40.91
N GLY A 101 22.52 1.96 40.79
CA GLY A 101 21.92 0.76 41.35
C GLY A 101 22.81 -0.47 41.12
N TRP A 102 24.09 -0.34 41.47
CA TRP A 102 24.98 -1.47 41.71
C TRP A 102 25.01 -1.69 43.24
N ASP A 103 23.99 -2.38 43.75
CA ASP A 103 24.07 -3.04 45.05
C ASP A 103 24.11 -4.56 44.82
#